data_AF-A0A3B9LSF6-F1
#
_entry.id   AF-A0A3B9LSF6-F1
#
_cell.length_a   1.000
_cell.length_b   1.000
_cell.length_c   1.000
_cell.angle_alpha   90.00
_cell.angle_beta   90.00
_cell.angle_gamma   90.00
#
_symmetry.space_group_name_H-M   'P 1'
#
loop_
_entity.id
_entity.type
_entity.pdbx_description
1 polymer ?
#
loop_
_entity_poly.entity_id
_entity_poly.type
_entity_poly.pdbx_seq_one_letter_code
_entity_poly.pdbx_strand_id
1 'polypeptide(L)' 'MNAPPNMHTARSALNQDPNLRKWVEGWLKSRERSVEVAMSDEEFEKHWLYVRPERMHEGAMEALAAYAASPQDE' A
#
# COMPACT_ATOMS: atom_id res chain seq x y z
N MET A 1 -11.57 -22.10 11.78
CA MET A 1 -10.55 -22.20 10.72
C MET A 1 -10.14 -20.78 10.35
N ASN A 2 -9.01 -20.29 10.85
CA ASN A 2 -8.44 -19.02 10.38
C ASN A 2 -7.72 -19.33 9.07
N ALA A 3 -8.37 -19.06 7.94
CA ALA A 3 -7.69 -19.13 6.65
C ALA A 3 -6.53 -18.13 6.65
N PRO A 4 -5.35 -18.49 6.12
CA PRO A 4 -4.29 -17.52 5.94
C PRO A 4 -4.82 -16.36 5.07
N PRO A 5 -4.47 -15.10 5.39
CA PRO A 5 -4.93 -13.96 4.62
C PRO A 5 -4.57 -14.17 3.15
N ASN A 6 -5.57 -14.06 2.28
CA ASN A 6 -5.41 -14.21 0.84
C ASN A 6 -5.64 -12.86 0.14
N MET A 7 -5.17 -12.72 -1.11
CA MET A 7 -5.27 -11.46 -1.86
C MET A 7 -6.70 -10.93 -1.96
N HIS A 8 -7.69 -11.82 -2.05
CA HIS A 8 -9.09 -11.41 -2.11
C HIS A 8 -9.52 -10.75 -0.80
N THR A 9 -9.18 -11.33 0.35
CA THR A 9 -9.48 -10.74 1.67
C THR A 9 -8.77 -9.42 1.89
N ALA A 10 -7.51 -9.29 1.47
CA ALA A 10 -6.76 -8.04 1.56
C ALA A 10 -7.42 -6.92 0.73
N ARG A 11 -7.81 -7.23 -0.52
CA ARG A 11 -8.50 -6.26 -1.39
C ARG A 11 -9.88 -5.89 -0.86
N SER A 12 -10.62 -6.84 -0.31
CA SER A 12 -11.92 -6.57 0.31
C SER A 12 -11.79 -5.61 1.51
N ALA A 13 -10.80 -5.82 2.39
CA ALA A 13 -10.52 -4.90 3.50
C ALA A 13 -10.21 -3.47 3.02
N LEU A 14 -9.34 -3.33 2.00
CA LEU A 14 -9.00 -2.02 1.41
C LEU A 14 -10.16 -1.34 0.67
N ASN A 15 -11.20 -2.08 0.29
CA ASN A 15 -12.40 -1.51 -0.32
C ASN A 15 -13.43 -1.09 0.74
N GLN A 16 -13.40 -1.70 1.92
CA GLN A 16 -14.35 -1.43 3.00
C GLN A 16 -13.92 -0.25 3.88
N ASP A 17 -12.62 -0.02 4.04
CA ASP A 17 -12.09 1.06 4.87
C ASP A 17 -11.22 2.03 4.05
N PRO A 18 -11.75 3.22 3.71
CA PRO A 18 -11.01 4.25 2.98
C PRO A 18 -9.78 4.80 3.72
N ASN A 19 -9.80 4.83 5.06
CA ASN A 19 -8.67 5.32 5.86
C ASN A 19 -7.53 4.30 5.83
N LEU A 20 -7.86 3.02 6.02
CA LEU A 20 -6.91 1.92 5.85
C LEU A 20 -6.31 1.92 4.44
N ARG A 21 -7.15 2.10 3.42
CA ARG A 21 -6.69 2.20 2.03
C ARG A 21 -5.70 3.33 1.83
N LYS A 22 -6.00 4.51 2.38
CA LYS A 22 -5.13 5.69 2.28
C LYS A 22 -3.79 5.45 2.97
N TRP A 23 -3.79 4.83 4.16
CA TRP A 23 -2.56 4.48 4.86
C TRP A 23 -1.71 3.52 4.03
N VAL A 24 -2.33 2.45 3.51
CA VAL A 24 -1.65 1.45 2.68
C VAL A 24 -1.08 2.06 1.40
N GLU A 25 -1.83 2.92 0.72
CA GLU A 25 -1.35 3.63 -0.47
C GLU A 25 -0.14 4.51 -0.14
N GLY A 26 -0.18 5.25 0.97
CA GLY A 26 0.93 6.09 1.42
C GLY A 26 2.18 5.29 1.79
N TRP A 27 1.99 4.18 2.51
CA TRP A 27 3.09 3.30 2.90
C TRP A 27 3.77 2.67 1.67
N LEU A 28 2.98 2.16 0.72
CA LEU A 28 3.52 1.61 -0.54
C LEU A 28 4.19 2.68 -1.39
N LYS A 29 3.61 3.88 -1.47
CA LYS A 29 4.22 5.02 -2.19
C LYS A 29 5.57 5.39 -1.61
N SER A 30 5.70 5.44 -0.28
CA SER A 30 6.97 5.72 0.40
C SER A 30 8.03 4.68 0.07
N ARG A 31 7.64 3.40 0.04
CA ARG A 31 8.56 2.31 -0.37
C ARG A 31 8.98 2.44 -1.83
N GLU A 32 8.07 2.70 -2.74
CA GLU A 32 8.41 2.94 -4.15
C GLU A 32 9.38 4.12 -4.27
N ARG A 33 9.15 5.21 -3.50
CA ARG A 33 10.05 6.37 -3.49
C ARG A 33 11.46 6.03 -3.02
N SER A 34 11.60 5.11 -2.08
CA SER A 34 12.90 4.65 -1.59
C SER A 34 13.68 3.80 -2.61
N VAL A 35 12.99 3.26 -3.62
CA VAL A 35 13.60 2.52 -4.73
C VAL A 35 13.93 3.47 -5.88
N GLU A 36 12.99 4.34 -6.24
CA GLU A 36 13.10 5.30 -7.35
C GLU A 36 13.77 6.62 -6.92
N VAL A 37 14.92 6.53 -6.25
CA VAL A 37 15.63 7.68 -5.66
C VAL A 37 16.22 8.65 -6.69
N ALA A 38 16.43 8.18 -7.93
CA ALA A 38 17.00 8.98 -9.00
C ALA A 38 15.98 9.91 -9.68
N MET A 39 14.67 9.65 -9.51
CA MET A 39 13.62 10.49 -10.07
C MET A 39 13.50 11.78 -9.26
N SER A 40 13.28 12.90 -9.93
CA SER A 40 12.76 14.10 -9.27
C SER A 40 11.37 13.84 -8.67
N ASP A 41 10.90 14.73 -7.80
CA ASP A 41 9.56 14.58 -7.21
C ASP A 41 8.46 14.59 -8.27
N GLU A 42 8.56 15.46 -9.29
CA GLU A 42 7.57 15.53 -10.37
C GLU A 42 7.56 14.26 -11.24
N GLU A 43 8.73 13.73 -11.58
CA GLU A 43 8.86 12.47 -12.32
C GLU A 43 8.32 11.29 -11.51
N PHE A 44 8.60 11.27 -10.20
CA PHE A 44 8.10 10.23 -9.31
C PHE A 44 6.58 10.28 -9.16
N GLU A 45 5.98 11.46 -9.02
CA GLU A 45 4.52 11.58 -8.95
C GLU A 45 3.86 11.06 -10.23
N LYS A 46 4.46 11.36 -11.39
CA LYS A 46 4.00 10.80 -12.66
C LYS A 46 4.17 9.28 -12.72
N HIS A 47 5.33 8.76 -12.34
CA HIS A 47 5.60 7.31 -12.25
C HIS A 47 4.56 6.61 -11.37
N TRP A 48 4.32 7.15 -10.18
CA TRP A 48 3.38 6.59 -9.22
C TRP A 48 1.97 6.43 -9.78
N LEU A 49 1.48 7.41 -10.56
CA LEU A 49 0.15 7.31 -11.19
C LEU A 49 0.01 6.05 -12.07
N TYR A 50 1.09 5.61 -12.72
CA TYR A 50 1.10 4.44 -13.59
C TYR A 50 1.28 3.13 -12.81
N VAL A 51 2.20 3.08 -11.85
CA VAL A 51 2.51 1.82 -11.13
C VAL A 51 1.59 1.56 -9.94
N ARG A 52 0.88 2.58 -9.44
CA ARG A 52 0.02 2.47 -8.25
C ARG A 52 -0.94 1.28 -8.29
N PRO A 53 -1.71 1.01 -9.37
CA PRO A 53 -2.67 -0.09 -9.36
C PRO A 53 -2.00 -1.45 -9.13
N GLU A 54 -0.83 -1.66 -9.72
CA GLU A 54 -0.03 -2.89 -9.59
C GLU A 54 0.59 -2.98 -8.20
N ARG A 55 1.20 -1.90 -7.70
CA ARG A 55 1.77 -1.84 -6.35
C ARG A 55 0.73 -2.06 -5.26
N MET A 56 -0.46 -1.47 -5.41
CA MET A 56 -1.59 -1.72 -4.52
C MET A 56 -2.08 -3.16 -4.58
N HIS A 57 -1.94 -3.84 -5.72
CA HIS A 57 -2.31 -5.25 -5.83
C HIS A 57 -1.25 -6.15 -5.19
N GLU A 58 0.00 -6.02 -5.60
CA GLU A 58 1.13 -6.86 -5.17
C GLU A 58 1.45 -6.66 -3.68
N GLY A 59 1.43 -5.41 -3.22
CA GLY A 59 1.84 -5.01 -1.88
C GLY A 59 0.72 -5.01 -0.84
N ALA A 60 -0.54 -5.32 -1.20
CA ALA A 60 -1.68 -5.22 -0.29
C ALA A 60 -1.50 -6.01 1.01
N MET A 61 -1.07 -7.27 0.92
CA MET A 61 -0.92 -8.12 2.11
C MET A 61 0.21 -7.63 3.02
N GLU A 62 1.35 -7.25 2.43
CA GLU A 62 2.50 -6.75 3.19
C GLU A 62 2.17 -5.42 3.87
N ALA A 63 1.50 -4.50 3.16
CA ALA A 63 1.09 -3.22 3.71
C ALA A 63 0.06 -3.38 4.83
N LEU A 64 -0.90 -4.31 4.71
CA LEU A 64 -1.83 -4.60 5.80
C LEU A 64 -1.14 -5.20 7.03
N ALA A 65 -0.15 -6.07 6.82
CA ALA A 65 0.67 -6.59 7.93
C ALA A 65 1.47 -5.46 8.61
N ALA A 66 2.05 -4.54 7.82
CA ALA A 66 2.73 -3.37 8.33
C ALA A 66 1.79 -2.43 9.10
N TYR A 67 0.56 -2.24 8.62
CA TYR A 67 -0.47 -1.47 9.32
C TYR A 67 -0.80 -2.10 10.68
N ALA A 68 -1.07 -3.41 10.71
CA ALA A 68 -1.39 -4.13 11.94
C ALA A 68 -0.23 -4.10 12.98
N ALA A 69 1.01 -4.00 12.53
CA ALA A 69 2.19 -3.89 13.38
C ALA A 69 2.54 -2.44 13.78
N SER A 70 1.98 -1.44 13.10
CA SER A 70 2.24 -0.04 13.38
C SER A 70 1.43 0.42 14.59
N PRO A 71 2.00 1.25 15.49
CA PRO A 71 1.21 1.93 16.51
C PRO A 71 0.11 2.72 15.82
N GLN A 72 -1.13 2.40 16.17
CA GLN A 72 -2.29 3.17 15.72
C GLN A 72 -2.38 4.34 16.69
N ASP A 73 -1.75 5.47 16.35
CA ASP A 73 -1.90 6.69 17.17
C ASP A 73 -3.40 7.06 17.21
N GLU A 74 -3.96 7.07 18.42
CA GLU A 74 -5.35 7.42 18.76
C GLU A 74 -5.61 8.93 18.66
#